data_AF-A0A6I1JIE6-F1
#
_entry.id   AF-A0A6I1JIE6-F1
#
_cell.length_a   1.000
_cell.length_b   1.000
_cell.length_c   1.000
_cell.angle_alpha   90.00
_cell.angle_beta   90.00
_cell.angle_gamma   90.00
#
_symmetry.space_group_name_H-M   'P 1'
#
loop_
_entity.id
_entity.type
_entity.pdbx_description
1 polymer ?
#
loop_
_entity_poly.entity_id
_entity_poly.type
_entity_poly.pdbx_seq_one_letter_code
_entity_poly.pdbx_strand_id
1 'polypeptide(L)'
;EEADIVTCATISSNPIISGDWLKPGAHLDLVGGYTPAMREADDAAVRRASLFVDTRTGGLKEAGDIVDPIRRGIIAEGDVKADLFDLARGLHHGRASAGEITLFKSVGTALEDLAAAMLVWRSLPV
;
A
#
# COMPACT_ATOMS: atom_id res chain seq x y z
N GLU A 1 -10.69 -15.35 -3.50
CA GLU A 1 -11.82 -15.12 -2.57
C GLU A 1 -11.63 -15.76 -1.18
N GLU A 2 -10.67 -16.67 -0.97
CA GLU A 2 -10.44 -17.29 0.36
C GLU A 2 -9.20 -16.76 1.12
N ALA A 3 -8.34 -15.99 0.46
CA ALA A 3 -7.07 -15.54 1.04
C ALA A 3 -7.24 -14.50 2.16
N ASP A 4 -6.51 -14.68 3.27
CA ASP A 4 -6.39 -13.67 4.34
C ASP A 4 -5.47 -12.52 3.95
N ILE A 5 -4.45 -12.81 3.15
CA ILE A 5 -3.47 -11.85 2.63
C ILE A 5 -3.36 -12.05 1.13
N VAL A 6 -3.47 -10.95 0.38
CA VAL A 6 -3.29 -10.89 -1.06
C VAL A 6 -2.14 -9.93 -1.32
N THR A 7 -1.07 -10.40 -1.98
CA THR A 7 0.02 -9.55 -2.44
C THR A 7 -0.02 -9.47 -3.95
N CYS A 8 -0.05 -8.26 -4.48
CA CYS A 8 0.03 -7.97 -5.90
C CYS A 8 1.35 -7.26 -6.20
N ALA A 9 2.17 -7.91 -7.02
CA ALA A 9 3.53 -7.47 -7.36
C ALA A 9 3.76 -7.59 -8.87
N THR A 10 2.96 -6.85 -9.63
CA THR A 10 2.89 -6.95 -11.09
C THR A 10 3.29 -5.65 -11.77
N ILE A 11 3.68 -5.75 -13.04
CA ILE A 11 3.92 -4.60 -13.90
C ILE A 11 2.66 -4.12 -14.63
N SER A 12 1.46 -4.46 -14.13
CA SER A 12 0.22 -4.13 -14.81
C SER A 12 -0.07 -2.63 -14.76
N SER A 13 -0.50 -2.07 -15.89
CA SER A 13 -1.09 -0.73 -15.93
C SER A 13 -2.61 -0.73 -15.69
N ASN A 14 -3.23 -1.91 -15.70
CA ASN A 14 -4.67 -2.06 -15.52
C ASN A 14 -4.97 -2.88 -14.25
N PRO A 15 -6.03 -2.52 -13.51
CA PRO A 15 -6.46 -3.30 -12.35
C PRO A 15 -6.64 -4.78 -12.69
N ILE A 16 -6.01 -5.64 -11.89
CA ILE A 16 -6.15 -7.11 -11.96
C ILE A 16 -6.72 -7.68 -10.66
N ILE A 17 -6.71 -6.92 -9.57
CA ILE A 17 -7.39 -7.24 -8.32
C ILE A 17 -8.72 -6.50 -8.29
N SER A 18 -9.82 -7.24 -8.24
CA SER A 18 -11.12 -6.64 -7.94
C SER A 18 -11.36 -6.59 -6.44
N GLY A 19 -11.82 -5.44 -5.94
CA GLY A 19 -12.22 -5.27 -4.56
C GLY A 19 -13.30 -6.26 -4.13
N ASP A 20 -14.18 -6.66 -5.05
CA ASP A 20 -15.26 -7.61 -4.80
C ASP A 20 -14.77 -9.01 -4.40
N TRP A 21 -13.53 -9.35 -4.76
CA TRP A 21 -12.92 -10.63 -4.38
C TRP A 21 -12.35 -10.64 -2.95
N LEU A 22 -12.22 -9.46 -2.32
CA LEU A 22 -11.66 -9.33 -0.98
C LEU A 22 -12.71 -9.70 0.07
N LYS A 23 -12.43 -10.75 0.83
CA LYS A 23 -13.25 -11.15 1.98
C LYS A 23 -13.08 -10.17 3.15
N PRO A 24 -14.08 -10.05 4.05
CA PRO A 24 -13.90 -9.33 5.31
C PRO A 24 -12.64 -9.81 6.06
N GLY A 25 -11.88 -8.89 6.63
CA GLY A 25 -10.63 -9.18 7.33
C GLY A 25 -9.39 -9.26 6.44
N ALA A 26 -9.53 -9.30 5.12
CA ALA A 26 -8.38 -9.43 4.21
C ALA A 26 -7.39 -8.26 4.32
N HIS A 27 -6.11 -8.57 4.11
CA HIS A 27 -5.06 -7.59 3.86
C HIS A 27 -4.65 -7.64 2.38
N LEU A 28 -4.62 -6.48 1.72
CA LEU A 28 -4.15 -6.31 0.35
C LEU A 28 -2.85 -5.52 0.37
N ASP A 29 -1.80 -6.09 -0.20
CA ASP A 29 -0.50 -5.46 -0.40
C ASP A 29 -0.29 -5.20 -1.89
N LEU A 30 -0.04 -3.94 -2.26
CA LEU A 30 0.17 -3.49 -3.63
C LEU A 30 1.58 -2.91 -3.76
N VAL A 31 2.48 -3.62 -4.43
CA VAL A 31 3.91 -3.24 -4.52
C VAL A 31 4.38 -3.00 -5.96
N GLY A 32 3.61 -3.40 -6.97
CA GLY A 32 4.01 -3.34 -8.37
C GLY A 32 3.81 -1.97 -9.02
N GLY A 33 2.77 -1.22 -8.63
CA GLY A 33 2.49 0.11 -9.20
C GLY A 33 3.38 1.22 -8.61
N TYR A 34 4.36 1.73 -9.36
CA TYR A 34 5.27 2.81 -8.91
C TYR A 34 5.21 4.08 -9.77
N THR A 35 4.24 4.18 -10.68
CA THR A 35 3.98 5.40 -11.45
C THR A 35 2.49 5.77 -11.42
N PRO A 36 2.11 7.05 -11.62
CA PRO A 36 0.72 7.46 -11.57
C PRO A 36 -0.21 6.79 -12.59
N ALA A 37 0.37 6.14 -13.61
CA ALA A 37 -0.37 5.43 -14.65
C ALA A 37 -0.52 3.93 -14.36
N MET A 38 0.18 3.39 -13.35
CA MET A 38 0.14 1.97 -13.01
C MET A 38 -0.86 1.72 -11.90
N ARG A 39 -1.70 0.70 -12.10
CA ARG A 39 -2.72 0.28 -11.16
C ARG A 39 -2.81 -1.23 -11.14
N GLU A 40 -2.87 -1.79 -9.94
CA GLU A 40 -3.02 -3.21 -9.68
C GLU A 40 -4.41 -3.54 -9.16
N ALA A 41 -5.07 -2.59 -8.49
CA ALA A 41 -6.39 -2.77 -7.90
C ALA A 41 -7.44 -1.78 -8.42
N ASP A 42 -8.69 -2.23 -8.45
CA ASP A 42 -9.83 -1.42 -8.89
C ASP A 42 -10.27 -0.40 -7.82
N ASP A 43 -11.20 0.48 -8.21
CA ASP A 43 -11.72 1.52 -7.31
C ASP A 43 -12.49 0.92 -6.11
N ALA A 44 -13.05 -0.29 -6.26
CA ALA A 44 -13.78 -0.97 -5.19
C ALA A 44 -12.83 -1.43 -4.08
N ALA A 45 -11.64 -1.92 -4.43
CA ALA A 45 -10.62 -2.32 -3.45
C ALA A 45 -10.19 -1.13 -2.59
N VAL A 46 -9.91 0.00 -3.23
CA VAL A 46 -9.45 1.23 -2.56
C VAL A 46 -10.57 1.85 -1.70
N ARG A 47 -11.84 1.83 -2.15
CA ARG A 47 -12.96 2.34 -1.35
C ARG A 47 -13.30 1.49 -0.14
N ARG A 48 -13.16 0.17 -0.24
CA ARG A 48 -13.57 -0.76 0.81
C ARG A 48 -12.51 -0.95 1.90
N ALA A 49 -11.25 -0.65 1.58
CA ALA A 49 -10.13 -0.87 2.48
C ALA A 49 -9.76 0.40 3.26
N SER A 50 -9.25 0.19 4.47
CA SER A 50 -8.47 1.18 5.19
C SER A 50 -7.10 1.31 4.54
N LEU A 51 -6.75 2.54 4.13
CA LEU A 51 -5.59 2.80 3.29
C LEU A 51 -4.37 3.17 4.13
N PHE A 52 -3.27 2.48 3.86
CA PHE A 52 -1.95 2.74 4.41
C PHE A 52 -0.93 2.79 3.28
N VAL A 53 0.11 3.60 3.44
CA VAL A 53 1.18 3.76 2.44
C VAL A 53 2.54 3.58 3.08
N ASP A 54 3.56 3.27 2.30
CA ASP A 54 4.96 3.27 2.76
C ASP A 54 5.39 4.68 3.22
N THR A 55 5.17 5.68 2.37
CA THR A 55 5.42 7.09 2.63
C THR A 55 4.26 7.91 2.09
N ARG A 56 3.83 8.95 2.82
CA ARG A 56 2.79 9.86 2.29
C ARG A 56 3.23 10.53 1.00
N THR A 57 4.49 10.97 0.94
CA THR A 57 5.02 11.68 -0.23
C THR A 57 5.00 10.81 -1.49
N GLY A 58 5.46 9.56 -1.41
CA GLY A 58 5.47 8.63 -2.54
C GLY A 58 4.06 8.15 -2.87
N GLY A 59 3.32 7.65 -1.88
CA GLY A 59 1.96 7.14 -2.08
C GLY A 59 0.98 8.15 -2.67
N LEU A 60 1.04 9.43 -2.28
CA LEU A 60 0.15 10.48 -2.79
C LEU A 60 0.60 11.12 -4.12
N LYS A 61 1.78 10.77 -4.64
CA LYS A 61 2.31 11.36 -5.89
C LYS A 61 2.59 10.35 -6.98
N GLU A 62 3.00 9.15 -6.62
CA GLU A 62 3.55 8.15 -7.54
C GLU A 62 2.66 6.91 -7.64
N ALA A 63 1.94 6.53 -6.59
CA ALA A 63 1.10 5.32 -6.64
C ALA A 63 -0.19 5.56 -7.42
N GLY A 64 -0.29 5.07 -8.67
CA GLY A 64 -1.51 5.19 -9.46
C GLY A 64 -2.74 4.57 -8.79
N ASP A 65 -2.58 3.52 -7.98
CA ASP A 65 -3.64 2.92 -7.16
C ASP A 65 -4.29 3.91 -6.16
N ILE A 66 -3.60 4.99 -5.79
CA ILE A 66 -4.07 6.01 -4.86
C ILE A 66 -4.34 7.33 -5.59
N VAL A 67 -3.41 7.77 -6.42
CA VAL A 67 -3.44 9.07 -7.12
C VAL A 67 -4.61 9.17 -8.10
N ASP A 68 -4.88 8.12 -8.88
CA ASP A 68 -5.98 8.15 -9.86
C ASP A 68 -7.35 8.20 -9.17
N PRO A 69 -7.66 7.34 -8.17
CA PRO A 69 -8.89 7.47 -7.38
C PRO A 69 -9.06 8.83 -6.71
N ILE A 70 -8.00 9.45 -6.16
CA ILE A 70 -8.07 10.80 -5.59
C ILE A 70 -8.44 11.83 -6.67
N ARG A 71 -7.74 11.82 -7.81
CA ARG A 71 -8.00 12.74 -8.93
C ARG A 71 -9.44 12.63 -9.44
N ARG A 72 -9.99 11.41 -9.43
CA ARG A 72 -11.36 11.10 -9.87
C ARG A 72 -12.42 11.32 -8.78
N GLY A 73 -12.03 11.76 -7.57
CA GLY A 73 -12.94 12.02 -6.46
C GLY A 73 -13.57 10.77 -5.84
N ILE A 74 -12.90 9.63 -5.98
CA ILE A 74 -13.36 8.32 -5.47
C ILE A 74 -13.05 8.16 -3.99
N ILE A 75 -11.90 8.69 -3.60
CA ILE A 75 -11.38 8.87 -2.23
C ILE A 75 -10.76 10.28 -2.14
N ALA A 76 -10.47 10.74 -0.93
CA ALA A 76 -9.72 11.96 -0.65
C ALA A 76 -8.31 11.63 -0.13
N GLU A 77 -7.37 12.57 -0.20
CA GLU A 77 -6.03 12.41 0.41
C GLU A 77 -6.11 12.05 1.90
N GLY A 78 -7.12 12.60 2.60
CA GLY A 78 -7.38 12.32 4.02
C GLY A 78 -7.84 10.89 4.33
N ASP A 79 -8.21 10.10 3.32
CA ASP A 79 -8.58 8.68 3.51
C ASP A 79 -7.35 7.79 3.73
N VAL A 80 -6.14 8.28 3.40
CA VAL A 80 -4.88 7.62 3.76
C VAL A 80 -4.62 7.81 5.26
N LYS A 81 -4.92 6.77 6.03
CA LYS A 81 -4.97 6.82 7.50
C LYS A 81 -3.60 7.03 8.12
N ALA A 82 -2.60 6.30 7.66
CA ALA A 82 -1.24 6.33 8.22
C ALA A 82 -0.21 5.93 7.16
N ASP A 83 1.04 6.35 7.34
CA ASP A 83 2.17 5.76 6.63
C ASP A 83 2.93 4.73 7.47
N LEU A 84 3.97 4.12 6.89
CA LEU A 84 4.78 3.12 7.60
C LEU A 84 5.49 3.70 8.83
N PHE A 85 5.81 5.01 8.84
CA PHE A 85 6.42 5.66 10.01
C PHE A 85 5.42 5.77 11.15
N ASP A 86 4.19 6.19 10.86
CA ASP A 86 3.09 6.27 11.83
C ASP A 86 2.83 4.89 12.46
N LEU A 87 2.79 3.84 11.62
CA LEU A 87 2.55 2.46 12.05
C LEU A 87 3.71 1.90 12.88
N ALA A 88 4.95 1.99 12.38
CA ALA A 88 6.13 1.43 13.05
C ALA A 88 6.45 2.11 14.39
N ARG A 89 6.03 3.37 14.56
CA ARG A 89 6.18 4.11 15.83
C ARG A 89 4.99 3.94 16.77
N GLY A 90 3.94 3.22 16.36
CA GLY A 90 2.71 3.05 17.15
C GLY A 90 1.88 4.33 17.28
N LEU A 91 2.08 5.32 16.40
CA LEU A 91 1.24 6.53 16.34
C LEU A 91 -0.13 6.23 15.73
N HIS A 92 -0.23 5.18 14.93
CA HIS A 92 -1.48 4.60 14.46
C HIS A 92 -1.47 3.08 14.71
N HIS A 93 -2.59 2.53 15.20
CA HIS A 93 -2.69 1.11 15.60
C HIS A 93 -2.91 0.13 14.44
N GLY A 94 -3.01 0.64 13.22
CA GLY A 94 -3.29 -0.14 12.02
C GLY A 94 -4.74 -0.62 11.99
N ARG A 95 -4.94 -1.93 11.90
CA ARG A 95 -6.24 -2.58 11.86
C ARG A 95 -7.02 -2.36 13.16
N ALA A 96 -8.24 -1.85 13.05
CA ALA A 96 -9.19 -1.60 14.12
C ALA A 96 -10.18 -2.75 14.37
N SER A 97 -10.42 -3.65 13.41
CA SER A 97 -11.30 -4.82 13.63
C SER A 97 -10.95 -6.05 12.80
N ALA A 98 -11.46 -7.22 13.22
CA ALA A 98 -11.26 -8.48 12.51
C ALA A 98 -11.92 -8.53 11.13
N GLY A 99 -13.00 -7.76 10.90
CA GLY A 99 -13.71 -7.72 9.62
C GLY A 99 -13.22 -6.63 8.67
N GLU A 100 -12.37 -5.71 9.15
CA GLU A 100 -11.84 -4.62 8.34
C GLU A 100 -11.01 -5.14 7.17
N ILE A 101 -11.10 -4.50 6.01
CA ILE A 101 -10.15 -4.75 4.93
C ILE A 101 -9.08 -3.70 5.03
N THR A 102 -7.81 -4.10 4.96
CA THR A 102 -6.68 -3.16 4.99
C THR A 102 -5.91 -3.23 3.68
N LEU A 103 -5.50 -2.09 3.15
CA LEU A 103 -4.69 -2.00 1.95
C LEU A 103 -3.41 -1.25 2.28
N PHE A 104 -2.26 -1.88 2.03
CA PHE A 104 -0.96 -1.24 2.08
C PHE A 104 -0.45 -1.02 0.66
N LYS A 105 -0.08 0.22 0.33
CA LYS A 105 0.51 0.57 -0.97
C LYS A 105 1.95 0.99 -0.79
N SER A 106 2.84 0.29 -1.47
CA SER A 106 4.27 0.59 -1.52
C SER A 106 4.68 1.10 -2.89
N VAL A 107 5.52 2.14 -2.93
CA VAL A 107 6.29 2.59 -4.11
C VAL A 107 7.80 2.49 -3.89
N GLY A 108 8.23 2.29 -2.64
CA GLY A 108 9.62 2.19 -2.19
C GLY A 108 10.15 3.50 -1.63
N THR A 109 11.07 3.41 -0.67
CA THR A 109 11.83 4.57 -0.19
C THR A 109 13.32 4.27 -0.08
N ALA A 110 14.17 5.22 -0.47
CA ALA A 110 15.63 5.09 -0.38
C ALA A 110 16.13 4.83 1.06
N LEU A 111 15.32 5.10 2.08
CA LEU A 111 15.63 4.75 3.46
C LEU A 111 15.67 3.23 3.69
N GLU A 112 14.82 2.47 3.00
CA GLU A 112 14.82 1.00 3.05
C GLU A 112 16.11 0.44 2.45
N ASP A 113 16.52 0.96 1.29
CA ASP A 113 17.77 0.59 0.64
C ASP A 113 18.99 0.90 1.51
N LEU A 114 19.04 2.10 2.09
CA LEU A 114 20.15 2.50 2.96
C LEU A 114 20.20 1.64 4.23
N ALA A 115 19.05 1.35 4.85
CA ALA A 115 18.99 0.50 6.03
C ALA A 115 19.50 -0.92 5.72
N ALA A 116 19.07 -1.49 4.59
CA ALA A 116 19.54 -2.80 4.13
C ALA A 116 21.06 -2.77 3.81
N ALA A 117 21.54 -1.75 3.10
CA ALA A 117 22.95 -1.59 2.79
C ALA A 117 23.82 -1.46 4.05
N MET A 118 23.36 -0.69 5.05
CA MET A 118 24.04 -0.57 6.34
C MET A 118 24.07 -1.89 7.11
N LEU A 119 23.00 -2.67 7.07
CA LEU A 119 22.96 -4.00 7.69
C LEU A 119 24.00 -4.93 7.05
N VAL A 120 24.04 -4.98 5.72
CA VAL A 120 25.02 -5.78 4.97
C VAL A 120 26.44 -5.29 5.25
N TRP A 121 26.69 -3.99 5.18
CA TRP A 121 28.01 -3.42 5.44
C TRP A 121 28.54 -3.79 6.82
N ARG A 122 27.70 -3.74 7.86
CA ARG A 122 28.07 -4.08 9.23
C ARG A 122 28.29 -5.57 9.47
N SER A 123 27.75 -6.44 8.62
CA SER A 123 27.95 -7.89 8.73
C SER A 123 29.23 -8.38 8.08
N LEU A 124 29.89 -7.53 7.28
CA LEU A 124 31.18 -7.87 6.67
C LEU A 124 32.27 -7.88 7.74
N PRO A 125 33.08 -8.96 7.80
CA PRO A 125 34.29 -8.94 8.63
C PRO A 125 35.26 -7.90 8.06
N VAL A 126 35.74 -7.02 8.94
CA VAL A 126 36.81 -6.05 8.64
C VAL A 126 38.14 -6.78 8.50
#